data_AF-A0A1M7JUV4-F1
#
_entry.id   AF-A0A1M7JUV4-F1
#
_cell.length_a   1.000
_cell.length_b   1.000
_cell.length_c   1.000
_cell.angle_alpha   90.00
_cell.angle_beta   90.00
_cell.angle_gamma   90.00
#
_symmetry.space_group_name_H-M   'P 1'
#
loop_
_entity.id
_entity.type
_entity.pdbx_description
1 polymer ?
#
loop_
_entity_poly.entity_id
_entity_poly.type
_entity_poly.pdbx_seq_one_letter_code
_entity_poly.pdbx_strand_id
1 'polypeptide(L)' 'MNLVEARQAVEWVYGPRASGIWGDLLLASGLEGTETDPAAFDRLLAAMRSAAPVTALCGEALMLRAKNHAARERTARA' A
#
# COMPACT_ATOMS: atom_id res chain seq x y z
N MET A 1 8.93 -0.84 -1.85
CA MET A 1 7.68 -0.95 -1.09
C MET A 1 6.91 -2.18 -1.55
N ASN A 2 6.23 -2.90 -0.66
CA ASN A 2 5.46 -4.11 -0.99
C ASN A 2 4.12 -4.21 -0.20
N LEU A 3 3.36 -5.28 -0.43
CA LEU A 3 2.08 -5.52 0.24
C LEU A 3 2.19 -5.69 1.77
N VAL A 4 3.31 -6.22 2.27
CA VAL A 4 3.54 -6.41 3.70
C VAL A 4 3.62 -5.06 4.41
N GLU A 5 4.40 -4.12 3.86
CA GLU A 5 4.54 -2.78 4.43
C GLU A 5 3.23 -1.98 4.31
N ALA A 6 2.46 -2.18 3.24
CA ALA A 6 1.14 -1.58 3.09
C ALA A 6 0.15 -2.09 4.14
N ARG A 7 0.12 -3.40 4.38
CA ARG A 7 -0.70 -4.02 5.41
C ARG A 7 -0.36 -3.47 6.79
N GLN A 8 0.93 -3.38 7.12
CA GLN A 8 1.38 -2.81 8.39
C GLN A 8 0.92 -1.35 8.56
N ALA A 9 0.95 -0.54 7.49
CA ALA A 9 0.46 0.82 7.54
C ALA A 9 -1.07 0.89 7.80
N VAL A 10 -1.85 -0.02 7.21
CA VAL A 10 -3.30 -0.14 7.48
C VAL A 10 -3.54 -0.57 8.93
N GLU A 11 -2.75 -1.52 9.44
CA GLU A 11 -2.79 -1.96 10.84
C GLU A 11 -2.53 -0.81 11.83
N TRP A 12 -1.56 0.06 11.54
CA TRP A 12 -1.29 1.23 12.38
C TRP A 12 -2.41 2.28 12.37
N VAL A 13 -3.10 2.45 11.24
CA VAL A 13 -4.19 3.45 11.12
C VAL A 13 -5.48 2.97 11.79
N TYR A 14 -5.84 1.70 11.59
CA TYR A 14 -7.16 1.18 11.95
C TYR A 14 -7.16 0.24 13.16
N GLY A 15 -6.00 -0.19 13.63
CA GLY A 15 -5.85 -1.07 14.78
C GLY A 15 -6.71 -2.33 14.64
N PRO A 16 -7.59 -2.64 15.61
CA PRO A 16 -8.44 -3.85 15.56
C PRO A 16 -9.33 -3.96 14.31
N ARG A 17 -9.66 -2.84 13.65
CA ARG A 17 -10.51 -2.83 12.43
C ARG A 17 -9.71 -3.10 11.15
N ALA A 18 -8.39 -3.14 11.22
CA ALA A 18 -7.53 -3.23 10.05
C ALA A 18 -7.76 -4.49 9.21
N SER A 19 -8.10 -5.64 9.84
CA SER A 19 -8.33 -6.90 9.12
C SER A 19 -9.46 -6.79 8.09
N GLY A 20 -10.59 -6.17 8.47
CA GLY A 20 -11.72 -5.97 7.55
C GLY A 20 -11.38 -5.00 6.42
N ILE A 21 -10.79 -3.85 6.77
CA ILE A 21 -10.35 -2.85 5.77
C ILE A 21 -9.33 -3.45 4.80
N TRP A 22 -8.40 -4.27 5.29
CA TRP A 22 -7.42 -4.95 4.45
C TRP A 22 -8.09 -5.93 3.47
N GLY A 23 -9.05 -6.72 3.95
CA GLY A 23 -9.84 -7.60 3.09
C GLY A 23 -10.58 -6.85 1.97
N ASP A 24 -11.22 -5.73 2.30
CA ASP A 24 -11.92 -4.89 1.33
C ASP A 24 -10.96 -4.31 0.27
N LEU A 25 -9.77 -3.89 0.69
CA LEU A 25 -8.74 -3.37 -0.21
C LEU A 25 -8.18 -4.44 -1.15
N LEU A 26 -7.94 -5.65 -0.63
CA LEU A 26 -7.51 -6.80 -1.45
C LEU A 26 -8.58 -7.14 -2.50
N LEU A 27 -9.84 -7.21 -2.08
CA LEU A 27 -10.95 -7.45 -3.01
C LEU A 27 -11.05 -6.36 -4.08
N ALA A 28 -10.97 -5.09 -3.70
CA ALA A 28 -11.07 -3.95 -4.62
C ALA A 28 -9.89 -3.87 -5.61
N SER A 29 -8.72 -4.43 -5.26
CA SER A 29 -7.53 -4.46 -6.11
C SER A 29 -7.37 -5.77 -6.89
N GLY A 30 -8.25 -6.74 -6.68
CA GLY A 30 -8.15 -8.08 -7.27
C GLY A 30 -6.89 -8.82 -6.80
N LEU A 31 -6.60 -8.74 -5.49
CA LEU A 31 -5.45 -9.35 -4.84
C LEU A 31 -5.91 -10.37 -3.79
N GLU A 32 -5.05 -11.35 -3.53
CA GLU A 32 -5.14 -12.34 -2.47
C GLU A 32 -4.26 -11.97 -1.25
N GLY A 33 -3.32 -11.03 -1.42
CA GLY A 33 -2.45 -10.53 -0.36
C GLY A 33 -1.14 -11.30 -0.18
N THR A 34 -0.85 -12.22 -1.10
CA THR A 34 0.37 -13.05 -1.13
C THR A 34 1.26 -12.75 -2.34
N GLU A 35 0.87 -11.77 -3.16
CA GLU A 35 1.55 -11.43 -4.39
C GLU A 35 2.95 -10.89 -4.14
N THR A 36 3.86 -11.30 -5.03
CA THR A 36 5.25 -10.86 -5.04
C THR A 36 5.57 -10.01 -6.26
N ASP A 37 4.63 -9.88 -7.21
CA ASP A 37 4.84 -9.07 -8.40
C ASP A 37 4.81 -7.58 -8.07
N PRO A 38 5.65 -6.75 -8.73
CA PRO A 38 5.68 -5.32 -8.46
C PRO A 38 4.37 -4.59 -8.75
N ALA A 39 3.55 -5.08 -9.69
CA ALA A 39 2.31 -4.44 -10.10
C ALA A 39 1.19 -4.60 -9.05
N ALA A 40 1.28 -5.59 -8.16
CA ALA A 40 0.34 -5.77 -7.05
C ALA A 40 0.31 -4.55 -6.12
N PHE A 41 1.47 -3.96 -5.81
CA PHE A 41 1.53 -2.77 -4.98
C PHE A 41 0.85 -1.56 -5.63
N ASP A 42 1.02 -1.37 -6.94
CA ASP A 42 0.37 -0.28 -7.68
C ASP A 42 -1.15 -0.46 -7.73
N ARG A 43 -1.64 -1.69 -7.94
CA ARG A 43 -3.08 -2.01 -7.89
C ARG A 43 -3.67 -1.74 -6.50
N LEU A 44 -2.97 -2.11 -5.44
CA LEU A 44 -3.38 -1.82 -4.08
C LEU A 44 -3.44 -0.29 -3.83
N LEU A 45 -2.43 0.45 -4.26
CA LEU A 45 -2.42 1.92 -4.11
C LEU A 45 -3.61 2.57 -4.83
N ALA A 46 -3.98 2.08 -6.02
CA ALA A 46 -5.15 2.57 -6.74
C ALA A 46 -6.46 2.32 -5.96
N ALA A 47 -6.61 1.13 -5.35
CA ALA A 47 -7.74 0.81 -4.48
C ALA A 47 -7.78 1.70 -3.23
N MET A 48 -6.64 1.89 -2.55
CA MET A 48 -6.56 2.75 -1.37
C MET A 48 -6.97 4.20 -1.67
N ARG A 49 -6.49 4.75 -2.80
CA ARG A 49 -6.81 6.13 -3.22
C ARG A 49 -8.27 6.34 -3.60
N SER A 50 -8.98 5.27 -3.92
CA SER A 50 -10.41 5.29 -4.25
C SER A 50 -11.30 4.95 -3.04
N ALA A 51 -10.70 4.60 -1.89
CA ALA A 51 -11.41 4.22 -0.67
C ALA A 51 -11.76 5.45 0.20
N ALA A 52 -12.18 5.20 1.45
CA ALA A 52 -12.51 6.25 2.40
C ALA A 52 -11.35 7.25 2.58
N PRO A 53 -11.62 8.54 2.92
CA PRO A 53 -10.59 9.60 2.90
C PRO A 53 -9.31 9.28 3.68
N VAL A 54 -9.45 8.64 4.85
CA VAL A 54 -8.29 8.22 5.67
C VAL A 54 -7.44 7.17 4.95
N THR A 55 -8.09 6.22 4.27
CA THR A 55 -7.41 5.18 3.48
C THR A 55 -6.72 5.77 2.26
N ALA A 56 -7.37 6.74 1.60
CA ALA A 56 -6.80 7.45 0.47
C ALA A 56 -5.52 8.22 0.84
N LEU A 57 -5.55 8.94 1.97
CA LEU A 57 -4.36 9.61 2.52
C LEU A 57 -3.24 8.62 2.86
N CYS A 58 -3.57 7.46 3.42
CA CYS A 58 -2.60 6.41 3.67
C CYS A 58 -1.95 5.91 2.37
N GLY A 59 -2.76 5.71 1.32
CA GLY A 59 -2.26 5.34 -0.01
C GLY A 59 -1.32 6.39 -0.61
N GLU A 60 -1.68 7.68 -0.55
CA GLU A 60 -0.81 8.78 -1.00
C GLU A 60 0.52 8.80 -0.24
N ALA A 61 0.50 8.60 1.09
CA ALA A 61 1.70 8.54 1.90
C ALA A 61 2.61 7.36 1.54
N LEU A 62 2.03 6.17 1.28
CA LEU A 62 2.77 4.99 0.86
C LEU A 62 3.43 5.18 -0.52
N MET A 63 2.73 5.81 -1.47
CA MET A 63 3.28 6.15 -2.78
C MET A 63 4.50 7.09 -2.65
N LEU A 64 4.41 8.12 -1.80
CA LEU A 64 5.53 9.04 -1.57
C LEU A 64 6.75 8.32 -0.97
N ARG A 65 6.54 7.40 -0.03
CA ARG A 65 7.62 6.56 0.53
C ARG A 65 8.26 5.68 -0.54
N ALA A 66 7.45 5.06 -1.40
CA ALA A 66 7.96 4.24 -2.51
C ALA A 66 8.84 5.04 -3.47
N LYS A 67 8.37 6.22 -3.89
CA LYS A 67 9.13 7.12 -4.77
C LYS A 67 10.45 7.57 -4.14
N ASN A 68 10.44 7.90 -2.85
CA ASN A 68 11.64 8.29 -2.11
C ASN A 68 12.64 7.13 -1.97
N HIS A 69 12.17 5.91 -1.68
CA HIS A 69 13.05 4.74 -1.59
C HIS A 69 13.74 4.47 -2.92
N ALA A 70 12.97 4.46 -4.02
CA ALA A 70 13.51 4.26 -5.36
C ALA A 70 14.50 5.37 -5.76
N ALA A 71 14.28 6.62 -5.35
CA ALA A 71 15.23 7.71 -5.59
C ALA A 71 16.55 7.49 -4.85
N ARG A 72 16.50 7.08 -3.57
CA ARG A 72 17.70 6.80 -2.78
C ARG A 72 18.54 5.67 -3.37
N GLU A 73 17.89 4.60 -3.84
CA GLU A 73 18.59 3.48 -4.49
C GLU A 73 19.32 3.93 -5.77
N ARG A 74 18.75 4.86 -6.54
CA ARG A 74 19.40 5.41 -7.73
C ARG A 74 20.62 6.25 -7.38
N THR A 75 20.52 7.12 -6.38
CA THR A 75 21.65 7.94 -5.92
C THR A 75 22.79 7.09 -5.33
N ALA A 76 22.47 6.01 -4.61
CA ALA A 76 23.49 5.13 -4.03
C ALA A 76 24.25 4.26 -5.06
N ARG A 77 23.73 4.15 -6.29
CA ARG A 77 24.34 3.39 -7.40
C ARG A 77 25.15 4.26 -8.36
N ALA A 78 25.10 5.58 -8.21
CA ALA A 78 25.82 6.56 -9.03
C ALA A 78 27.12 6.98 -8.34
#